data_AF-A0A0R3QII0-F1
#
_entry.id   AF-A0A0R3QII0-F1
#
_cell.length_a   1.000
_cell.length_b   1.000
_cell.length_c   1.000
_cell.angle_alpha   90.00
_cell.angle_beta   90.00
_cell.angle_gamma   90.00
#
_symmetry.space_group_name_H-M   'P 1'
#
loop_
_entity.id
_entity.type
_entity.pdbx_description
1 polymer ?
#
loop_
_entity_poly.entity_id
_entity_poly.type
_entity_poly.pdbx_seq_one_letter_code
_entity_poly.pdbx_strand_id
1 'polypeptide(L)'
;MSTIALSIKLDSSYKDRLSRLATTKKRTAHALAKAAITSFIEQEERIEAERREAIASYEDYLETGLHTKNPEAAKEAVITIRSHLKELATTPLAHVPDDERPDFRILIIPFGSSGYKAWYRYKTGEDVVIVSIKHQREDAY
;
A
#
# COMPACT_ATOMS: atom_id res chain seq x y z
N MET A 1 -2.07 -29.27 -7.64
CA MET A 1 -3.07 -28.18 -7.81
C MET A 1 -4.08 -28.60 -8.86
N SER A 2 -5.37 -28.55 -8.56
CA SER A 2 -6.43 -28.81 -9.54
C SER A 2 -6.61 -27.57 -10.43
N THR A 3 -6.56 -27.72 -11.75
CA THR A 3 -6.75 -26.60 -12.69
C THR A 3 -8.22 -26.52 -13.13
N ILE A 4 -8.86 -25.39 -12.87
CA ILE A 4 -10.23 -25.12 -13.33
C ILE A 4 -10.14 -24.20 -14.57
N ALA A 5 -10.81 -24.58 -15.67
CA ALA A 5 -10.88 -23.76 -16.86
C ALA A 5 -11.87 -22.61 -16.66
N LEU A 6 -11.38 -21.36 -16.70
CA LEU A 6 -12.19 -20.16 -16.64
C LEU A 6 -12.19 -19.48 -18.03
N SER A 7 -13.37 -19.20 -18.57
CA SER A 7 -13.52 -18.45 -19.82
C SER A 7 -13.67 -16.97 -19.54
N ILE A 8 -12.72 -16.18 -20.06
CA ILE A 8 -12.71 -14.72 -19.89
C ILE A 8 -12.99 -14.09 -21.25
N LYS A 9 -14.06 -13.31 -21.34
CA LYS A 9 -14.37 -12.53 -22.53
C LYS A 9 -13.55 -11.25 -22.50
N LEU A 10 -12.71 -11.07 -23.51
CA LEU A 10 -11.98 -9.84 -23.76
C LEU A 10 -12.46 -9.25 -25.08
N ASP A 11 -12.51 -7.93 -25.15
CA ASP A 11 -12.73 -7.23 -26.40
C ASP A 11 -11.61 -7.56 -27.40
N SER A 12 -11.95 -7.56 -28.70
CA SER A 12 -11.03 -7.96 -29.77
C SER A 12 -9.76 -7.12 -29.79
N SER A 13 -9.86 -5.82 -29.48
CA SER A 13 -8.71 -4.91 -29.43
C SER A 13 -7.70 -5.31 -28.34
N TYR A 14 -8.17 -5.81 -27.20
CA TYR A 14 -7.31 -6.26 -26.11
C TYR A 14 -6.63 -7.59 -26.42
N LYS A 15 -7.33 -8.50 -27.12
CA LYS A 15 -6.76 -9.77 -27.59
C LYS A 15 -5.57 -9.53 -28.54
N ASP A 16 -5.72 -8.59 -29.47
CA ASP A 16 -4.66 -8.25 -30.43
C ASP A 16 -3.46 -7.58 -29.76
N ARG A 17 -3.72 -6.68 -28.79
CA ARG A 17 -2.67 -6.05 -27.98
C ARG A 17 -1.91 -7.07 -27.13
N LEU A 18 -2.62 -7.98 -26.47
CA LEU A 18 -2.02 -9.05 -25.68
C LEU A 18 -1.16 -9.98 -26.55
N SER A 19 -1.64 -10.33 -27.74
CA SER A 19 -0.90 -11.18 -28.68
C SER A 19 0.40 -10.51 -29.14
N ARG A 20 0.37 -9.22 -29.47
CA ARG A 20 1.57 -8.44 -29.79
C ARG A 20 2.56 -8.38 -28.62
N LEU A 21 2.06 -8.10 -27.41
CA LEU A 21 2.87 -8.07 -26.19
C LEU A 21 3.54 -9.42 -25.89
N ALA A 22 2.82 -10.51 -26.11
CA ALA A 22 3.31 -11.88 -25.95
C ALA A 22 4.46 -12.19 -26.91
N THR A 23 4.33 -11.83 -28.20
CA THR A 23 5.42 -11.96 -29.18
C THR A 23 6.67 -11.19 -28.76
N THR A 24 6.51 -9.92 -28.36
CA THR A 24 7.64 -9.09 -27.89
C THR A 24 8.30 -9.68 -26.65
N LYS A 25 7.51 -10.21 -25.70
CA LYS A 25 8.02 -10.83 -24.47
C LYS A 25 8.47 -12.29 -24.65
N LYS A 26 8.43 -12.84 -25.88
CA LYS A 26 8.77 -14.24 -26.20
C LYS A 26 7.99 -15.26 -25.35
N ARG A 27 6.72 -14.99 -25.09
CA ARG A 27 5.80 -15.88 -24.35
C ARG A 27 4.53 -16.10 -25.17
N THR A 28 3.74 -17.13 -24.85
CA THR A 28 2.41 -17.28 -25.46
C THR A 28 1.42 -16.28 -24.84
N ALA A 29 0.43 -15.86 -25.61
CA ALA A 29 -0.63 -14.98 -25.11
C ALA A 29 -1.35 -15.58 -23.88
N HIS A 30 -1.57 -16.90 -23.90
CA HIS A 30 -2.15 -17.63 -22.76
C HIS A 30 -1.25 -17.57 -21.51
N ALA A 31 0.06 -17.85 -21.64
CA ALA A 31 0.97 -17.80 -20.51
C ALA A 31 1.11 -16.39 -19.93
N LEU A 32 1.08 -15.36 -20.79
CA LEU A 32 1.12 -13.97 -20.36
C LEU A 32 -0.17 -13.56 -19.64
N ALA A 33 -1.33 -13.94 -20.17
CA ALA A 33 -2.62 -13.68 -19.52
C ALA A 33 -2.72 -14.37 -18.16
N LYS A 34 -2.31 -15.64 -18.08
CA LYS A 34 -2.28 -16.39 -16.82
C LYS A 34 -1.39 -15.68 -15.79
N ALA A 35 -0.17 -15.31 -16.17
CA ALA A 35 0.74 -14.60 -15.28
C ALA A 35 0.16 -13.26 -14.80
N ALA A 36 -0.45 -12.48 -15.70
CA ALA A 36 -1.05 -11.20 -15.34
C ALA A 36 -2.21 -11.36 -14.35
N ILE A 37 -3.11 -12.32 -14.58
CA ILE A 37 -4.25 -12.57 -13.68
C ILE A 37 -3.77 -13.10 -12.33
N THR A 38 -2.82 -14.05 -12.32
CA THR A 38 -2.27 -14.59 -11.08
C THR A 38 -1.61 -13.49 -10.24
N SER A 39 -0.72 -12.69 -10.85
CA SER A 39 -0.07 -11.60 -10.13
C SER A 39 -1.05 -10.52 -9.68
N PHE A 40 -2.11 -10.26 -10.44
CA PHE A 40 -3.17 -9.35 -10.02
C PHE A 40 -3.90 -9.87 -8.78
N ILE A 41 -4.31 -11.14 -8.78
CA ILE A 41 -4.98 -11.74 -7.61
C ILE A 41 -4.08 -11.71 -6.38
N GLU A 42 -2.82 -12.12 -6.52
CA GLU A 42 -1.85 -12.09 -5.41
C GLU A 42 -1.65 -10.66 -4.86
N GLN A 43 -1.65 -9.66 -5.74
CA GLN A 43 -1.55 -8.26 -5.35
C GLN A 43 -2.81 -7.78 -4.63
N GLU A 44 -4.00 -8.09 -5.14
CA GLU A 44 -5.27 -7.74 -4.51
C GLU A 44 -5.42 -8.42 -3.13
N GLU A 45 -5.05 -9.69 -3.01
CA GLU A 45 -5.07 -10.41 -1.74
C GLU A 45 -4.14 -9.78 -0.70
N ARG A 46 -2.94 -9.33 -1.12
CA ARG A 46 -2.03 -8.59 -0.24
C ARG A 46 -2.61 -7.26 0.20
N ILE A 47 -3.20 -6.49 -0.72
CA ILE A 47 -3.84 -5.21 -0.41
C ILE A 47 -4.98 -5.42 0.58
N GLU A 48 -5.82 -6.44 0.37
CA GLU A 48 -6.93 -6.75 1.26
C GLU A 48 -6.47 -7.29 2.62
N ALA A 49 -5.37 -8.05 2.67
CA ALA A 49 -4.75 -8.48 3.92
C ALA A 49 -4.20 -7.29 4.73
N GLU A 50 -3.45 -6.40 4.08
CA GLU A 50 -2.95 -5.16 4.67
C GLU A 50 -4.13 -4.29 5.18
N ARG A 51 -5.22 -4.20 4.41
CA ARG A 51 -6.44 -3.50 4.81
C ARG A 51 -7.11 -4.14 6.02
N ARG A 52 -7.23 -5.47 6.05
CA ARG A 52 -7.85 -6.20 7.16
C ARG A 52 -7.03 -6.06 8.44
N GLU A 53 -5.71 -6.11 8.34
CA GLU A 53 -4.81 -5.86 9.47
C GLU A 53 -4.95 -4.42 9.99
N ALA A 54 -5.02 -3.44 9.10
CA ALA A 54 -5.27 -2.05 9.48
C ALA A 54 -6.62 -1.86 10.19
N ILE A 55 -7.69 -2.51 9.70
CA ILE A 55 -9.01 -2.49 10.34
C ILE A 55 -8.96 -3.17 11.71
N ALA A 56 -8.35 -4.35 11.82
CA ALA A 56 -8.22 -5.07 13.09
C ALA A 56 -7.41 -4.27 14.12
N SER A 57 -6.33 -3.61 13.69
CA SER A 57 -5.56 -2.70 14.55
C SER A 57 -6.38 -1.49 14.99
N TYR A 58 -7.25 -0.96 14.12
CA TYR A 58 -8.17 0.12 14.47
C TYR A 58 -9.26 -0.33 15.46
N GLU A 59 -9.82 -1.53 15.28
CA GLU A 59 -10.79 -2.13 16.20
C GLU A 59 -10.15 -2.40 17.58
N ASP A 60 -8.95 -2.97 17.61
CA ASP A 60 -8.17 -3.19 18.84
C ASP A 60 -7.85 -1.85 19.54
N TYR A 61 -7.49 -0.81 18.79
CA TYR A 61 -7.33 0.55 19.33
C TYR A 61 -8.61 1.11 19.97
N LEU A 62 -9.78 0.81 19.39
CA LEU A 62 -11.07 1.22 19.95
C LEU A 62 -11.43 0.44 21.22
N GLU A 63 -11.14 -0.87 21.27
CA GLU A 63 -11.47 -1.74 22.41
C GLU A 63 -10.50 -1.58 23.60
N THR A 64 -9.19 -1.46 23.34
CA THR A 64 -8.15 -1.42 24.39
C THR A 64 -8.03 -0.05 25.06
N GLY A 65 -8.64 1.00 24.50
CA GLY A 65 -8.78 2.29 25.17
C GLY A 65 -7.49 3.12 25.24
N LEU A 66 -6.54 2.91 24.32
CA LEU A 66 -5.43 3.85 24.05
C LEU A 66 -5.92 5.15 23.40
N HIS A 67 -7.13 5.58 23.76
CA HIS A 67 -7.64 6.90 23.46
C HIS A 67 -6.66 7.91 24.05
N THR A 68 -6.09 8.74 23.19
CA THR A 68 -5.55 10.01 23.68
C THR A 68 -6.69 10.67 24.45
N LYS A 69 -6.52 10.93 25.76
CA LYS A 69 -7.58 11.45 26.65
C LYS A 69 -8.16 12.80 26.20
N ASN A 70 -7.63 13.38 25.13
CA ASN A 70 -8.02 14.64 24.53
C ASN A 70 -8.47 14.42 23.06
N PRO A 71 -9.79 14.43 22.78
CA PRO A 71 -10.32 14.23 21.43
C PRO A 71 -9.92 15.34 20.45
N GLU A 72 -9.71 16.57 20.92
CA GLU A 72 -9.22 17.66 20.08
C GLU A 72 -7.78 17.38 19.62
N ALA A 73 -6.92 16.87 20.50
CA ALA A 73 -5.57 16.47 20.12
C ALA A 73 -5.57 15.35 19.08
N ALA A 74 -6.49 14.38 19.17
CA ALA A 74 -6.61 13.32 18.17
C ALA A 74 -7.06 13.88 16.80
N LYS A 75 -8.00 14.83 16.80
CA LYS A 75 -8.45 15.50 15.58
C LYS A 75 -7.32 16.30 14.92
N GLU A 76 -6.58 17.07 15.70
CA GLU A 76 -5.40 17.81 15.22
C GLU A 76 -4.34 16.86 14.66
N ALA A 77 -4.08 15.72 15.32
CA ALA A 77 -3.14 14.71 14.82
C ALA A 77 -3.53 14.20 13.43
N VAL A 78 -4.81 13.87 13.22
CA VAL A 78 -5.30 13.39 11.91
C VAL A 78 -5.17 14.49 10.85
N ILE A 79 -5.45 15.74 11.18
CA ILE A 79 -5.28 16.87 10.26
C ILE A 79 -3.81 17.01 9.85
N THR A 80 -2.90 16.98 10.81
CA THR A 80 -1.45 17.06 10.57
C THR A 80 -0.97 15.89 9.72
N ILE A 81 -1.35 14.66 10.05
CA ILE A 81 -0.98 13.46 9.28
C ILE A 81 -1.47 13.61 7.83
N ARG A 82 -2.74 13.97 7.61
CA ARG A 82 -3.28 14.16 6.26
C ARG A 82 -2.57 15.25 5.48
N SER A 83 -2.12 16.32 6.14
CA SER A 83 -1.37 17.39 5.49
C SER A 83 -0.03 16.88 4.95
N HIS A 84 0.74 16.18 5.79
CA HIS A 84 2.04 15.64 5.39
C HIS A 84 1.93 14.52 4.34
N LEU A 85 0.91 13.65 4.44
CA LEU A 85 0.69 12.62 3.42
C LEU A 85 0.40 13.21 2.02
N LYS A 86 -0.16 14.42 1.93
CA LYS A 86 -0.35 15.10 0.64
C LYS A 86 0.96 15.52 -0.01
N GLU A 87 2.02 15.76 0.75
CA GLU A 87 3.35 16.11 0.24
C GLU A 87 3.96 14.95 -0.55
N LEU A 88 3.57 13.71 -0.22
CA LEU A 88 3.99 12.52 -0.96
C LEU A 88 3.42 12.47 -2.39
N ALA A 89 2.35 13.20 -2.70
CA ALA A 89 1.83 13.27 -4.07
C ALA A 89 2.77 14.01 -5.02
N THR A 90 3.56 14.96 -4.50
CA THR A 90 4.49 15.78 -5.30
C THR A 90 5.94 15.36 -5.14
N THR A 91 6.32 14.87 -3.95
CA THR A 91 7.71 14.58 -3.61
C THR A 91 7.89 13.20 -2.94
N PRO A 92 7.39 12.10 -3.53
CA PRO A 92 7.41 10.77 -2.90
C PRO A 92 8.81 10.17 -2.72
N LEU A 93 9.84 10.74 -3.35
CA LEU A 93 11.23 10.26 -3.25
C LEU A 93 12.08 11.08 -2.27
N ALA A 94 11.50 12.09 -1.61
CA ALA A 94 12.23 12.99 -0.72
C ALA A 94 12.68 12.34 0.60
N HIS A 95 12.02 11.25 1.02
CA HIS A 95 12.32 10.58 2.28
C HIS A 95 13.31 9.43 2.12
N VAL A 96 14.12 9.19 3.15
CA VAL A 96 15.16 8.15 3.16
C VAL A 96 14.51 6.76 3.27
N PRO A 97 15.04 5.73 2.58
CA PRO A 97 14.66 4.35 2.83
C PRO A 97 14.87 3.96 4.30
N ASP A 98 14.04 3.04 4.77
CA ASP A 98 14.20 2.44 6.10
C ASP A 98 15.42 1.50 6.11
N ASP A 99 16.25 1.61 7.15
CA ASP A 99 17.51 0.85 7.25
C ASP A 99 17.27 -0.66 7.37
N GLU A 100 16.19 -1.08 8.04
CA GLU A 100 15.85 -2.49 8.23
C GLU A 100 15.04 -3.04 7.04
N ARG A 101 14.25 -2.18 6.38
CA ARG A 101 13.38 -2.52 5.27
C ARG A 101 13.53 -1.53 4.10
N PRO A 102 14.58 -1.66 3.27
CA PRO A 102 14.92 -0.69 2.22
C PRO A 102 13.85 -0.49 1.13
N ASP A 103 12.88 -1.40 1.03
CA ASP A 103 11.73 -1.27 0.13
C ASP A 103 10.73 -0.20 0.57
N PHE A 104 10.81 0.25 1.83
CA PHE A 104 9.97 1.30 2.39
C PHE A 104 10.79 2.56 2.66
N ARG A 105 10.11 3.70 2.63
CA ARG A 105 10.62 5.01 3.02
C ARG A 105 9.88 5.48 4.26
N ILE A 106 10.57 6.24 5.10
CA ILE A 106 10.02 6.75 6.36
C ILE A 106 9.72 8.24 6.23
N LEU A 107 8.44 8.59 6.26
CA LEU A 107 8.00 9.96 6.46
C LEU A 107 7.84 10.22 7.97
N ILE A 108 8.60 11.18 8.50
CA ILE A 108 8.41 11.68 9.86
C ILE A 108 7.37 12.80 9.83
N ILE A 109 6.34 12.67 10.66
CA ILE A 109 5.23 13.62 10.78
C ILE A 109 5.33 14.29 12.16
N PRO A 110 5.79 15.55 12.24
CA PRO A 110 5.91 16.26 13.51
C PRO A 110 4.54 16.49 14.15
N PHE A 111 4.35 15.99 15.37
CA PHE A 111 3.13 16.20 16.16
C PHE A 111 3.40 16.02 17.65
N GLY A 112 3.00 16.98 18.48
CA GLY A 112 3.26 16.94 19.91
C GLY A 112 4.76 16.86 20.24
N SER A 113 5.14 15.97 21.17
CA SER A 113 6.53 15.82 21.66
C SER A 113 7.35 14.74 20.94
N SER A 114 6.71 13.87 20.15
CA SER A 114 7.36 12.71 19.53
C SER A 114 6.97 12.47 18.08
N GLY A 115 5.80 12.93 17.63
CA GLY A 115 5.35 12.76 16.26
C GLY A 115 4.98 11.34 15.88
N TYR A 116 4.72 11.16 14.59
CA TYR A 116 4.41 9.88 13.95
C TYR A 116 5.47 9.53 12.92
N LYS A 117 5.59 8.24 12.60
CA LYS A 117 6.29 7.74 11.43
C LYS A 117 5.28 7.05 10.52
N ALA A 118 5.35 7.37 9.23
CA ALA A 118 4.62 6.68 8.20
C ALA A 118 5.60 5.92 7.31
N TRP A 119 5.45 4.59 7.24
CA TRP A 119 6.15 3.77 6.26
C TRP A 119 5.34 3.75 4.99
N TYR A 120 5.99 4.07 3.88
CA TYR A 120 5.34 4.06 2.58
C TYR A 120 6.26 3.49 1.51
N ARG A 121 5.67 3.00 0.43
CA ARG A 121 6.39 2.59 -0.78
C ARG A 121 5.92 3.41 -1.97
N TYR A 122 6.83 3.62 -2.90
CA TYR A 122 6.55 4.32 -4.15
C TYR A 122 7.41 3.75 -5.27
N LYS A 123 6.78 3.54 -6.43
CA LYS A 123 7.46 3.25 -7.69
C LYS A 123 7.11 4.35 -8.69
N THR A 124 8.10 4.79 -9.47
CA THR A 124 7.91 5.89 -10.43
C THR A 124 6.75 5.58 -11.38
N GLY A 125 5.76 6.47 -11.39
CA GLY A 125 4.55 6.32 -12.22
C GLY A 125 3.42 5.48 -11.62
N GLU A 126 3.56 5.03 -10.36
CA GLU A 126 2.50 4.38 -9.58
C GLU A 126 2.02 5.30 -8.44
N ASP A 127 0.94 4.91 -7.77
CA ASP A 127 0.46 5.60 -6.57
C ASP A 127 1.39 5.35 -5.36
N VAL A 128 1.38 6.29 -4.43
CA VAL A 128 2.02 6.13 -3.12
C VAL A 128 1.15 5.23 -2.25
N VAL A 129 1.74 4.16 -1.73
CA VAL A 129 1.04 3.24 -0.80
C VAL A 129 1.59 3.44 0.61
N ILE A 130 0.73 3.90 1.52
CA ILE A 130 1.04 3.98 2.95
C ILE A 130 0.79 2.61 3.56
N VAL A 131 1.83 2.06 4.19
CA VAL A 131 1.82 0.70 4.75
C VAL A 131 1.40 0.74 6.22
N SER A 132 1.95 1.69 6.97
CA SER A 132 1.61 1.86 8.38
C SER A 132 1.90 3.28 8.83
N ILE A 133 1.17 3.74 9.85
CA ILE A 133 1.44 4.97 10.57
C ILE A 133 1.48 4.61 12.06
N LYS A 134 2.61 4.87 12.72
CA LYS A 134 2.76 4.61 14.16
C LYS A 134 3.20 5.86 14.89
N HIS A 135 2.77 6.01 16.13
CA HIS A 135 3.29 7.06 16.99
C HIS A 135 4.72 6.70 17.41
N GLN A 136 5.66 7.64 17.40
CA GLN A 136 7.08 7.31 17.67
C GLN A 136 7.35 6.77 19.08
N ARG A 137 6.41 6.93 20.02
CA ARG A 137 6.51 6.33 21.36
C ARG A 137 6.03 4.88 21.42
N GLU A 138 5.30 4.43 20.42
CA GLU A 138 4.80 3.05 20.29
C GLU A 138 5.82 2.12 19.60
N ASP A 139 6.87 2.69 18.99
CA ASP A 139 8.02 1.95 18.41
C ASP A 139 8.96 1.33 19.46
N ALA A 140 8.70 1.53 20.76
CA ALA A 140 9.58 1.13 21.86
C ALA A 140 9.14 -0.17 22.60
N TYR A 141 8.29 -1.00 22.00
CA TYR A 141 7.89 -2.31 22.56
C TYR A 141 8.10 -3.44 21.57
#